data_AF-A0A251V5E6-F1
#
_entry.id   AF-A0A251V5E6-F1
#
_cell.length_a   1.000
_cell.length_b   1.000
_cell.length_c   1.000
_cell.angle_alpha   90.00
_cell.angle_beta   90.00
_cell.angle_gamma   90.00
#
_symmetry.space_group_name_H-M   'P 1'
#
loop_
_entity.id
_entity.type
_entity.pdbx_description
1 polymer ?
#
loop_
_entity_poly.entity_id
_entity_poly.type
_entity_poly.pdbx_seq_one_letter_code
_entity_poly.pdbx_strand_id
1 'polypeptide(L)'
;MRELYTILQPVCAWVSGTCTRLFKSEVQFGHAGAKSGGLMESAQAKNKALKEAGAVVPTSYEAFESAIKETFEKLFEEGKIAPVKEITPPQIPEDLNTAIKSGKVRAPTHIISTISDDRCEEPCYAGVPMSMIVEKGMGVGDAISSFVV
;
A
#
# COMPACT_ATOMS: atom_id res chain seq x y z
N MET A 1 4.40 32.94 -22.57
CA MET A 1 4.16 32.01 -23.70
C MET A 1 4.66 30.65 -23.23
N ARG A 2 3.77 29.72 -22.83
CA ARG A 2 4.19 28.39 -22.35
C ARG A 2 4.44 27.52 -23.58
N GLU A 3 5.64 26.96 -23.71
CA GLU A 3 5.97 26.00 -24.75
C GLU A 3 4.97 24.83 -24.69
N LEU A 4 4.26 24.61 -25.80
CA LEU A 4 3.31 23.52 -25.94
C LEU A 4 4.10 22.24 -26.19
N TYR A 5 4.39 21.48 -25.14
CA TYR A 5 4.91 20.13 -25.28
C TYR A 5 3.83 19.23 -25.87
N THR A 6 4.00 18.80 -27.12
CA THR A 6 3.14 17.82 -27.76
C THR A 6 3.55 16.42 -27.32
N ILE A 7 2.62 15.66 -26.74
CA ILE A 7 2.86 14.26 -26.40
C ILE A 7 2.63 13.43 -27.68
N LEU A 8 3.68 12.78 -28.18
CA LEU A 8 3.63 12.01 -29.44
C LEU A 8 3.46 10.49 -29.21
N GLN A 9 3.82 10.01 -28.04
CA GLN A 9 3.66 8.60 -27.68
C GLN A 9 2.18 8.34 -27.33
N PRO A 10 1.65 7.14 -27.61
CA PRO A 10 0.28 6.82 -27.21
C PRO A 10 0.16 6.87 -25.69
N VAL A 11 -0.92 7.51 -25.22
CA VAL A 11 -1.22 7.65 -23.80
C VAL A 11 -2.47 6.84 -23.47
N CYS A 12 -2.33 5.81 -22.64
CA CYS A 12 -3.46 5.16 -21.98
C CYS A 12 -3.75 5.91 -20.68
N ALA A 13 -4.96 6.46 -20.52
CA ALA A 13 -5.29 7.27 -19.35
C ALA A 13 -6.67 6.96 -18.78
N TRP A 14 -6.77 7.00 -17.46
CA TRP A 14 -8.03 6.89 -16.73
C TRP A 14 -8.01 7.77 -15.49
N VAL A 15 -9.07 8.55 -15.30
CA VAL A 15 -9.31 9.35 -14.10
C VAL A 15 -10.36 8.63 -13.26
N SER A 16 -9.95 8.21 -12.06
CA SER A 16 -10.81 7.58 -11.06
C SER A 16 -11.72 8.60 -10.35
N GLY A 17 -12.74 8.10 -9.64
CA GLY A 17 -13.72 8.96 -8.97
C GLY A 17 -14.99 9.21 -9.78
N THR A 18 -15.32 8.32 -10.72
CA THR A 18 -16.58 8.38 -11.48
C THR A 18 -17.82 8.21 -10.59
N CYS A 19 -17.67 7.56 -9.42
CA CYS A 19 -18.74 7.38 -8.44
C CYS A 19 -19.19 8.69 -7.77
N THR A 20 -18.39 9.77 -7.81
CA THR A 20 -18.74 11.04 -7.13
C THR A 20 -20.08 11.62 -7.58
N ARG A 21 -20.48 11.38 -8.84
CA ARG A 21 -21.79 11.77 -9.39
C ARG A 21 -22.98 11.08 -8.70
N LEU A 22 -22.78 9.88 -8.13
CA LEU A 22 -23.84 9.11 -7.49
C LEU A 22 -24.20 9.66 -6.12
N PHE A 23 -23.33 10.49 -5.53
CA PHE A 23 -23.58 11.11 -4.23
C PHE A 23 -24.35 12.42 -4.39
N LYS A 24 -25.29 12.66 -3.47
CA LYS A 24 -26.11 13.88 -3.44
C LYS A 24 -25.36 15.09 -2.88
N SER A 25 -24.23 14.86 -2.21
CA SER A 25 -23.40 15.87 -1.57
C SER A 25 -21.96 15.74 -2.06
N GLU A 26 -21.19 16.82 -1.94
CA GLU A 26 -19.75 16.75 -2.17
C GLU A 26 -19.09 15.81 -1.15
N VAL A 27 -18.27 14.89 -1.66
CA VAL A 27 -17.53 13.92 -0.84
C VAL A 27 -16.04 14.20 -0.99
N GLN A 28 -15.35 14.32 0.13
CA GLN A 28 -13.89 14.29 0.19
C GLN A 28 -13.46 12.83 0.29
N PHE A 29 -12.70 12.34 -0.70
CA PHE A 29 -12.06 11.04 -0.62
C PHE A 29 -10.71 11.14 0.11
N GLY A 30 -10.15 10.00 0.50
CA GLY A 30 -9.00 9.93 1.40
C GLY A 30 -7.75 10.72 0.96
N HIS A 31 -7.57 10.96 -0.34
CA HIS A 31 -6.53 11.87 -0.83
C HIS A 31 -7.00 13.33 -0.69
N ALA A 32 -6.20 14.21 -0.08
CA ALA A 32 -6.61 15.58 0.27
C ALA A 32 -7.20 16.39 -0.92
N GLY A 33 -6.69 16.19 -2.15
CA GLY A 33 -7.21 16.84 -3.35
C GLY A 33 -8.33 16.10 -4.08
N ALA A 34 -8.75 14.92 -3.60
CA ALA A 34 -9.80 14.10 -4.24
C ALA A 34 -11.20 14.56 -3.79
N LYS A 35 -11.54 15.78 -4.17
CA LYS A 35 -12.87 16.37 -4.03
C LYS A 35 -13.27 16.98 -5.37
N SER A 36 -14.47 16.68 -5.86
CA SER A 36 -15.00 17.25 -7.10
C SER A 36 -16.07 18.27 -6.73
N GLY A 37 -15.74 19.56 -6.74
CA GLY A 37 -16.72 20.64 -6.50
C GLY A 37 -17.36 21.15 -7.79
N GLY A 38 -16.66 21.06 -8.93
CA GLY A 38 -17.15 21.52 -10.23
C GLY A 38 -17.40 20.42 -11.27
N LEU A 39 -18.31 20.67 -12.22
CA LEU A 39 -18.56 19.76 -13.36
C LEU A 39 -17.29 19.50 -14.20
N MET A 40 -16.44 20.52 -14.37
CA MET A 40 -15.17 20.39 -15.10
C MET A 40 -14.10 19.61 -14.33
N GLU A 41 -14.20 19.52 -13.01
CA GLU A 41 -13.24 18.79 -12.17
C GLU A 41 -13.59 17.31 -12.02
N SER A 42 -14.80 16.93 -12.45
CA SER A 42 -15.30 15.57 -12.39
C SER A 42 -14.45 14.59 -13.19
N ALA A 43 -14.35 13.36 -12.69
CA ALA A 43 -13.64 12.28 -13.37
C ALA A 43 -14.19 12.05 -14.80
N GLN A 44 -15.51 12.14 -14.98
CA GLN A 44 -16.16 12.00 -16.29
C GLN A 44 -15.73 13.10 -17.27
N ALA A 45 -15.71 14.36 -16.83
CA ALA A 45 -15.28 15.48 -17.68
C ALA A 45 -13.82 15.33 -18.09
N LYS A 46 -12.95 14.94 -17.16
CA LYS A 46 -11.52 14.70 -17.44
C LYS A 46 -11.31 13.51 -18.38
N ASN A 47 -11.99 12.39 -18.17
CA ASN A 47 -11.94 11.23 -19.07
C ASN A 47 -12.42 11.57 -20.48
N LYS A 48 -13.49 12.37 -20.60
CA LYS A 48 -13.97 12.85 -21.89
C LYS A 48 -12.94 13.75 -22.59
N ALA A 49 -12.37 14.73 -21.87
CA ALA A 49 -11.36 15.63 -22.42
C ALA A 49 -10.10 14.88 -22.86
N LEU A 50 -9.66 13.88 -22.09
CA LEU A 50 -8.52 13.03 -22.46
C LEU A 50 -8.80 12.23 -23.74
N LYS A 51 -10.00 11.67 -23.86
CA LYS A 51 -10.41 10.94 -25.06
C LYS A 51 -10.47 11.84 -26.29
N GLU A 52 -10.99 13.06 -26.14
CA GLU A 52 -11.03 14.07 -27.21
C GLU A 52 -9.63 14.55 -27.61
N ALA A 53 -8.68 14.58 -26.68
CA ALA A 53 -7.28 14.89 -26.93
C ALA A 53 -6.49 13.74 -27.61
N GLY A 54 -7.12 12.59 -27.86
CA GLY A 54 -6.49 11.43 -28.54
C GLY A 54 -5.87 10.39 -27.60
N ALA A 55 -6.08 10.49 -26.29
CA ALA A 55 -5.68 9.43 -25.36
C ALA A 55 -6.61 8.20 -25.49
N VAL A 56 -6.04 7.01 -25.23
CA VAL A 56 -6.81 5.77 -25.09
C VAL A 56 -7.43 5.76 -23.70
N VAL A 57 -8.73 6.08 -23.63
CA VAL A 57 -9.50 6.11 -22.39
C VAL A 57 -10.50 4.96 -22.37
N PRO A 58 -10.40 4.01 -21.43
CA PRO A 58 -11.32 2.87 -21.34
C PRO A 58 -12.72 3.30 -20.87
N THR A 59 -13.68 2.39 -20.92
CA THR A 59 -15.06 2.64 -20.45
C THR A 59 -15.17 2.58 -18.92
N SER A 60 -14.30 1.82 -18.27
CA SER A 60 -14.20 1.68 -16.82
C SER A 60 -12.77 1.34 -16.41
N TYR A 61 -12.49 1.29 -15.10
CA TYR A 61 -11.16 0.92 -14.61
C TYR A 61 -10.82 -0.54 -14.91
N GLU A 62 -11.81 -1.43 -14.88
CA GLU A 62 -11.66 -2.86 -15.18
C GLU A 62 -11.24 -3.09 -16.65
N ALA A 63 -11.73 -2.25 -17.57
CA ALA A 63 -11.34 -2.30 -18.97
C ALA A 63 -9.96 -1.69 -19.26
N PHE A 64 -9.27 -1.14 -18.25
CA PHE A 64 -7.99 -0.47 -18.45
C PHE A 64 -6.87 -1.45 -18.81
N GLU A 65 -6.88 -2.66 -18.23
CA GLU A 65 -5.95 -3.73 -18.57
C GLU A 65 -6.02 -4.07 -20.07
N SER A 66 -7.23 -4.32 -20.58
CA SER A 66 -7.45 -4.61 -22.00
C SER A 66 -6.99 -3.47 -22.90
N ALA A 67 -7.28 -2.22 -22.53
CA ALA A 67 -6.87 -1.05 -23.31
C ALA A 67 -5.33 -0.90 -23.39
N ILE A 68 -4.62 -1.19 -22.30
CA ILE A 68 -3.15 -1.19 -22.27
C ILE A 68 -2.61 -2.32 -23.15
N LYS A 69 -3.16 -3.54 -23.01
CA LYS A 69 -2.76 -4.70 -23.80
C LYS A 69 -2.93 -4.45 -25.30
N GLU A 70 -4.10 -3.98 -25.73
CA GLU A 70 -4.36 -3.65 -27.13
C GLU A 70 -3.42 -2.56 -27.67
N THR A 71 -3.08 -1.56 -26.85
CA THR A 71 -2.14 -0.50 -27.23
C THR A 71 -0.72 -1.05 -27.40
N PHE A 72 -0.30 -1.95 -26.50
CA PHE A 72 0.98 -2.64 -26.59
C PHE A 72 1.06 -3.53 -27.83
N GLU A 73 0.04 -4.34 -28.09
CA GLU A 73 -0.03 -5.22 -29.26
C GLU A 73 0.06 -4.43 -30.56
N LYS A 74 -0.65 -3.29 -30.67
CA LYS A 74 -0.53 -2.38 -31.83
C LYS A 74 0.89 -1.85 -32.02
N LEU A 75 1.55 -1.41 -30.93
CA LEU A 75 2.93 -0.92 -31.02
C LEU A 75 3.94 -2.01 -31.38
N PHE A 76 3.67 -3.24 -30.96
CA PHE A 76 4.46 -4.41 -31.32
C PHE A 76 4.28 -4.76 -32.80
N GLU A 77 3.05 -4.78 -33.31
CA GLU A 77 2.73 -4.98 -34.73
C GLU A 77 3.31 -3.88 -35.63
N GLU A 78 3.30 -2.63 -35.16
CA GLU A 78 3.95 -1.49 -35.83
C GLU A 78 5.49 -1.55 -35.80
N GLY A 79 6.08 -2.52 -35.08
CA GLY A 79 7.53 -2.68 -34.94
C GLY A 79 8.22 -1.61 -34.09
N LYS A 80 7.46 -0.81 -33.33
CA LYS A 80 7.99 0.24 -32.44
C LYS A 80 8.54 -0.32 -31.13
N ILE A 81 8.08 -1.50 -30.71
CA ILE A 81 8.53 -2.19 -29.49
C ILE A 81 9.10 -3.55 -29.89
N ALA A 82 10.32 -3.84 -29.44
CA ALA A 82 10.94 -5.15 -29.59
C ALA A 82 10.70 -6.02 -28.35
N PRO A 83 10.54 -7.35 -28.51
CA PRO A 83 10.41 -8.25 -27.38
C PRO A 83 11.70 -8.24 -26.58
N VAL A 84 11.61 -7.88 -25.30
CA VAL A 84 12.75 -7.94 -24.38
C VAL A 84 12.93 -9.37 -23.93
N LYS A 85 14.14 -9.90 -24.03
CA LYS A 85 14.46 -11.23 -23.50
C LYS A 85 14.32 -11.21 -21.98
N GLU A 86 13.46 -12.07 -21.45
CA GLU A 86 13.35 -12.25 -20.01
C GLU A 86 14.68 -12.78 -19.46
N ILE A 87 15.24 -12.03 -18.51
CA ILE A 87 16.38 -12.46 -17.71
C ILE A 87 15.86 -12.94 -16.36
N THR A 88 16.35 -14.08 -15.88
CA THR A 88 16.04 -14.50 -14.52
C THR A 88 16.74 -13.55 -13.56
N PRO A 89 16.01 -12.82 -12.71
CA PRO A 89 16.63 -11.90 -11.76
C PRO A 89 17.55 -12.69 -10.82
N PRO A 90 18.65 -12.08 -10.35
CA PRO A 90 19.51 -12.73 -9.37
C PRO A 90 18.72 -13.01 -8.10
N GLN A 91 18.99 -14.15 -7.46
CA GLN A 91 18.35 -14.48 -6.20
C GLN A 91 18.90 -13.59 -5.09
N ILE A 92 18.01 -12.84 -4.46
CA ILE A 92 18.31 -12.05 -3.27
C ILE A 92 18.10 -12.95 -2.05
N PRO A 93 19.03 -12.99 -1.07
CA PRO A 93 18.81 -13.72 0.16
C PRO A 93 17.51 -13.29 0.86
N GLU A 94 16.75 -14.26 1.36
CA GLU A 94 15.55 -13.99 2.15
C GLU A 94 15.93 -13.30 3.47
N ASP A 95 15.14 -12.30 3.87
CA ASP A 95 15.31 -11.64 5.15
C ASP A 95 15.09 -12.63 6.31
N LEU A 96 15.99 -12.58 7.30
CA LEU A 96 15.98 -13.51 8.43
C LEU A 96 14.65 -13.48 9.20
N ASN A 97 14.06 -12.30 9.43
CA ASN A 97 12.79 -12.19 10.16
C ASN A 97 11.65 -12.82 9.36
N THR A 98 11.68 -12.69 8.05
CA THR A 98 10.70 -13.32 7.14
C THR A 98 10.85 -14.84 7.12
N ALA A 99 12.08 -15.35 7.09
CA ALA A 99 12.39 -16.78 7.14
C ALA A 99 11.98 -17.40 8.49
N ILE A 100 12.18 -16.69 9.61
CA ILE A 100 11.73 -17.13 10.95
C ILE A 100 10.19 -17.15 11.02
N LYS A 101 9.52 -16.08 10.57
CA LYS A 101 8.04 -15.99 10.58
C LYS A 101 7.38 -17.04 9.70
N SER A 102 8.00 -17.40 8.57
CA SER A 102 7.53 -18.47 7.69
C SER A 102 7.90 -19.88 8.17
N GLY A 103 8.65 -20.00 9.27
CA GLY A 103 9.05 -21.28 9.86
C GLY A 103 10.16 -22.02 9.11
N LYS A 104 10.82 -21.38 8.12
CA LYS A 104 11.91 -21.97 7.32
C LYS A 104 13.21 -22.13 8.11
N VAL A 105 13.45 -21.23 9.06
CA VAL A 105 14.64 -21.24 9.91
C VAL A 105 14.26 -20.98 11.36
N ARG A 106 15.05 -21.54 12.28
CA ARG A 106 14.93 -21.28 13.72
C ARG A 106 16.16 -20.54 14.20
N ALA A 107 15.97 -19.32 14.72
CA ALA A 107 17.02 -18.61 15.43
C ALA A 107 16.93 -18.89 16.94
N PRO A 108 18.03 -19.32 17.60
CA PRO A 108 18.04 -19.52 19.05
C PRO A 108 18.04 -18.17 19.80
N THR A 109 17.46 -18.14 20.99
CA THR A 109 17.57 -17.01 21.92
C THR A 109 18.88 -17.11 22.70
N HIS A 110 19.67 -16.03 22.74
CA HIS A 110 20.95 -16.01 23.46
C HIS A 110 20.85 -15.54 24.91
N ILE A 111 19.77 -14.83 25.27
CA ILE A 111 19.51 -14.31 26.61
C ILE A 111 18.20 -14.91 27.09
N ILE A 112 18.16 -15.34 28.35
CA ILE A 112 16.98 -15.84 29.03
C ILE A 112 16.64 -14.83 30.13
N SER A 113 15.43 -14.25 30.06
CA SER A 113 14.84 -13.46 31.14
C SER A 113 13.71 -14.25 31.77
N THR A 114 13.75 -14.43 33.09
CA THR A 114 12.71 -15.14 33.86
C THR A 114 11.92 -14.23 34.79
N ILE A 115 12.35 -12.97 34.96
CA ILE A 115 11.79 -12.03 35.93
C ILE A 115 10.81 -11.02 35.33
N SER A 116 10.90 -10.76 34.02
CA SER A 116 10.01 -9.81 33.34
C SER A 116 9.79 -10.16 31.87
N ASP A 117 8.60 -9.83 31.36
CA ASP A 117 8.21 -9.93 29.95
C ASP A 117 7.40 -8.70 29.55
N ASP A 118 7.92 -7.92 28.59
CA ASP A 118 7.36 -6.66 28.09
C ASP A 118 6.84 -6.77 26.64
N ARG A 119 6.82 -7.99 26.07
CA ARG A 119 6.47 -8.22 24.66
C ARG A 119 4.96 -8.29 24.40
N CYS A 120 4.16 -8.43 25.45
CA CYS A 120 2.71 -8.56 25.40
C CYS A 120 2.03 -7.18 25.45
N GLU A 121 0.70 -7.15 25.53
CA GLU A 121 -0.08 -5.89 25.63
C GLU A 121 0.23 -5.10 26.91
N GLU A 122 0.58 -5.78 28.00
CA GLU A 122 1.03 -5.16 29.25
C GLU A 122 2.29 -5.84 29.80
N PRO A 123 3.16 -5.13 30.52
CA PRO A 123 4.34 -5.71 31.13
C PRO A 123 3.97 -6.63 32.28
N CYS A 124 4.71 -7.73 32.39
CA CYS A 124 4.57 -8.71 33.47
C CYS A 124 5.84 -8.77 34.32
N TYR A 125 5.69 -8.84 35.65
CA TYR A 125 6.77 -9.11 36.60
C TYR A 125 6.55 -10.48 37.25
N ALA A 126 7.52 -11.38 37.11
CA ALA A 126 7.39 -12.79 37.51
C ALA A 126 6.09 -13.47 37.00
N GLY A 127 5.63 -13.09 35.80
CA GLY A 127 4.38 -13.59 35.21
C GLY A 127 3.10 -12.94 35.75
N VAL A 128 3.20 -11.98 36.67
CA VAL A 128 2.07 -11.18 37.15
C VAL A 128 1.95 -9.91 36.31
N PRO A 129 0.84 -9.67 35.60
CA PRO A 129 0.63 -8.46 34.83
C PRO A 129 0.57 -7.22 35.73
N MET A 130 1.06 -6.09 35.22
CA MET A 130 1.15 -4.85 35.96
C MET A 130 -0.21 -4.35 36.47
N SER A 131 -1.28 -4.53 35.70
CA SER A 131 -2.66 -4.22 36.13
C SER A 131 -3.02 -4.91 37.46
N MET A 132 -2.74 -6.21 37.58
CA MET A 132 -3.02 -6.98 38.80
C MET A 132 -2.22 -6.50 40.02
N ILE A 133 -0.97 -6.06 39.81
CA ILE A 133 -0.11 -5.52 40.88
C ILE A 133 -0.76 -4.25 41.46
N VAL A 134 -1.22 -3.36 40.58
CA VAL A 134 -1.88 -2.11 40.98
C VAL A 134 -3.24 -2.37 41.64
N GLU A 135 -4.07 -3.22 41.04
CA GLU A 135 -5.42 -3.53 41.55
C GLU A 135 -5.39 -4.18 42.94
N LYS A 136 -4.41 -5.04 43.20
CA LYS A 136 -4.24 -5.70 44.50
C LYS A 136 -3.57 -4.82 45.55
N GLY A 137 -3.21 -3.57 45.20
CA GLY A 137 -2.52 -2.66 46.10
C GLY A 137 -1.12 -3.15 46.50
N MET A 138 -0.47 -3.94 45.64
CA MET A 138 0.89 -4.43 45.88
C MET A 138 1.86 -3.25 45.87
N GLY A 139 2.71 -3.17 46.90
CA GLY A 139 3.63 -2.06 47.10
C GLY A 139 4.94 -2.25 46.34
N VAL A 140 5.84 -1.28 46.49
CA VAL A 140 7.20 -1.33 45.93
C VAL A 140 7.97 -2.56 46.41
N GLY A 141 7.75 -2.99 47.66
CA GLY A 141 8.38 -4.20 48.22
C GLY A 141 7.96 -5.47 47.49
N ASP A 142 6.69 -5.59 47.14
CA ASP A 142 6.15 -6.75 46.40
C ASP A 142 6.68 -6.78 44.96
N ALA A 143 6.78 -5.61 44.32
CA ALA A 143 7.39 -5.48 43.00
C ALA A 143 8.88 -5.88 43.01
N ILE A 144 9.66 -5.37 43.99
CA ILE A 144 11.08 -5.74 44.15
C ILE A 144 11.22 -7.25 44.36
N SER A 145 10.35 -7.87 45.17
CA SER A 145 10.40 -9.32 45.41
C SER A 145 10.25 -10.15 44.13
N SER A 146 9.56 -9.62 43.11
CA SER A 146 9.38 -10.28 41.81
C SER A 146 10.63 -10.25 40.92
N PHE A 147 11.64 -9.44 41.26
CA PHE A 147 12.92 -9.34 40.54
C PHE A 147 14.07 -10.08 41.24
N VAL A 148 13.82 -10.65 42.43
CA VAL A 148 14.84 -11.41 43.17
C VAL A 148 14.75 -12.87 42.71
N VAL A 149 15.83 -13.34 42.07
CA VAL A 149 16.06 -14.75 41.73
C VAL A 149 16.91 -15.40 42.80
#